data_AF-A0A7V8NNU7-F1
#
_entry.id   AF-A0A7V8NNU7-F1
#
_cell.length_a   1.000
_cell.length_b   1.000
_cell.length_c   1.000
_cell.angle_alpha   90.00
_cell.angle_beta   90.00
_cell.angle_gamma   90.00
#
_symmetry.space_group_name_H-M   'P 1'
#
loop_
_entity.id
_entity.type
_entity.pdbx_description
1 polymer ?
#
loop_
_entity_poly.entity_id
_entity_poly.type
_entity_poly.pdbx_seq_one_letter_code
_entity_poly.pdbx_strand_id
1 'polypeptide(L)'
;MTDAALVDTGAAPPRPGGWRGIVADWSSDQRAFKNVSWGKAMMWIFLLSDTFIFSCFLLSYMTVRMSTTVPWPNPSEVFALTIG
;
A
#
# COMPACT_ATOMS: atom_id res chain seq x y z
N MET A 1 -0.60 -50.71 -36.88
CA MET A 1 -0.55 -50.37 -35.44
C MET A 1 -0.72 -48.87 -35.34
N THR A 2 -1.93 -48.41 -34.99
CA THR A 2 -2.30 -47.00 -34.85
C THR A 2 -1.92 -46.52 -33.46
N ASP A 3 -0.97 -45.59 -33.40
CA ASP A 3 -0.54 -44.95 -32.15
C ASP A 3 -1.50 -43.81 -31.81
N ALA A 4 -2.16 -43.92 -30.66
CA ALA A 4 -3.14 -42.95 -30.18
C ALA A 4 -2.39 -41.79 -29.51
N ALA A 5 -2.37 -40.64 -30.17
CA ALA A 5 -1.87 -39.39 -29.58
C ALA A 5 -2.68 -39.06 -28.32
N LEU A 6 -2.02 -39.17 -27.16
CA LEU A 6 -2.57 -38.75 -25.88
C LEU A 6 -2.68 -37.21 -25.86
N VAL A 7 -3.91 -36.71 -25.87
CA VAL A 7 -4.22 -35.31 -25.61
C VAL A 7 -3.97 -35.06 -24.13
N ASP A 8 -2.79 -34.53 -23.81
CA ASP A 8 -2.51 -33.98 -22.48
C ASP A 8 -3.38 -32.73 -22.28
N THR A 9 -4.50 -32.91 -21.60
CA THR A 9 -5.39 -31.81 -21.23
C THR A 9 -4.69 -31.07 -20.11
N GLY A 10 -3.96 -30.01 -20.46
CA GLY A 10 -3.16 -29.18 -19.56
C GLY A 10 -3.99 -28.66 -18.38
N ALA A 11 -4.08 -29.46 -17.32
CA ALA A 11 -4.62 -29.06 -16.04
C ALA A 11 -3.61 -28.13 -15.39
N ALA A 12 -3.92 -26.83 -15.38
CA ALA A 12 -3.11 -25.84 -14.67
C ALA A 12 -2.96 -26.28 -13.20
N PRO A 13 -1.73 -26.26 -12.64
CA PRO A 13 -1.48 -26.79 -11.30
C PRO A 13 -2.29 -26.02 -10.24
N PRO A 14 -2.72 -26.68 -9.15
CA PRO A 14 -3.49 -26.04 -8.09
C PRO A 14 -2.67 -24.89 -7.48
N ARG A 15 -3.20 -23.66 -7.58
CA ARG A 15 -2.58 -22.49 -6.95
C ARG A 15 -2.53 -22.70 -5.44
N PRO A 16 -1.40 -22.49 -4.77
CA PRO A 16 -1.32 -22.64 -3.32
C PRO A 16 -2.29 -21.65 -2.66
N GLY A 17 -3.18 -22.13 -1.80
CA GLY A 17 -4.11 -21.27 -1.05
C GLY A 17 -3.43 -20.53 0.11
N GLY A 18 -4.03 -19.41 0.54
CA GLY A 18 -3.60 -18.64 1.71
C GLY A 18 -2.40 -17.72 1.44
N TRP A 19 -1.64 -17.42 2.50
CA TRP A 19 -0.48 -16.49 2.44
C TRP A 19 0.58 -16.91 1.42
N ARG A 20 0.75 -18.23 1.18
CA ARG A 20 1.62 -18.75 0.12
C ARG A 20 1.10 -18.46 -1.28
N GLY A 21 -0.22 -18.39 -1.46
CA GLY A 21 -0.85 -17.95 -2.70
C GLY A 21 -0.58 -16.48 -2.98
N ILE A 22 -0.70 -15.63 -1.95
CA ILE A 22 -0.42 -14.19 -2.06
C ILE A 22 1.06 -13.96 -2.38
N VAL A 23 1.99 -14.68 -1.74
CA VAL A 23 3.43 -14.60 -2.05
C VAL A 23 3.74 -15.12 -3.45
N ALA A 24 3.09 -16.21 -3.88
CA ALA A 24 3.23 -16.73 -5.24
C ALA A 24 2.69 -15.74 -6.30
N ASP A 25 1.57 -15.06 -6.02
CA ASP A 25 0.99 -14.04 -6.90
C ASP A 25 1.84 -12.77 -6.93
N TRP A 26 2.35 -12.34 -5.77
CA TRP A 26 3.26 -11.20 -5.63
C TRP A 26 4.61 -11.42 -6.32
N SER A 27 5.15 -12.64 -6.26
CA SER A 27 6.37 -13.01 -6.98
C SER A 27 6.14 -13.18 -8.48
N SER A 28 4.94 -13.59 -8.91
CA SER A 28 4.51 -13.50 -10.31
C SER A 28 4.43 -12.05 -10.79
N ASP A 29 3.96 -11.13 -9.93
CA ASP A 29 3.94 -9.68 -10.16
C ASP A 29 5.34 -9.03 -10.18
N GLN A 30 6.42 -9.75 -9.83
CA GLN A 30 7.78 -9.27 -10.15
C GLN A 30 8.00 -9.11 -11.67
N ARG A 31 7.22 -9.79 -12.52
CA ARG A 31 7.18 -9.48 -13.96
C ARG A 31 6.45 -8.16 -14.26
N ALA A 32 5.46 -7.76 -13.47
CA ALA A 32 4.82 -6.45 -13.60
C ALA A 32 5.81 -5.33 -13.26
N PHE A 33 6.69 -5.53 -12.27
CA PHE A 33 7.77 -4.59 -11.95
C PHE A 33 8.90 -4.54 -12.99
N LYS A 34 9.12 -5.62 -13.78
CA LYS A 34 10.06 -5.58 -14.92
C LYS A 34 9.59 -4.72 -16.09
N ASN A 35 8.27 -4.50 -16.22
CA ASN A 35 7.69 -3.62 -17.24
C ASN A 35 7.56 -2.16 -16.77
N VAL A 36 7.87 -1.86 -15.52
CA VAL A 36 7.87 -0.49 -15.00
C VAL A 36 9.22 0.13 -15.31
N SER A 37 9.23 1.15 -16.15
CA SER A 37 10.45 1.92 -16.43
C SER A 37 11.05 2.43 -15.12
N TRP A 38 12.37 2.40 -15.02
CA TRP A 38 13.12 2.81 -13.81
C TRP A 38 12.69 4.19 -13.28
N GLY A 39 12.37 5.13 -14.19
CA GLY A 39 11.83 6.45 -13.82
C GLY A 39 10.48 6.39 -13.11
N LYS A 40 9.58 5.47 -13.49
CA LYS A 40 8.30 5.30 -12.78
C LYS A 40 8.50 4.66 -11.41
N ALA A 41 9.41 3.71 -11.27
CA ALA A 41 9.74 3.10 -9.98
C ALA A 41 10.27 4.14 -8.98
N MET A 42 11.15 5.05 -9.41
CA MET A 42 11.65 6.13 -8.56
C MET A 42 10.53 7.06 -8.06
N MET A 43 9.56 7.39 -8.92
CA MET A 43 8.40 8.19 -8.51
C MET A 43 7.57 7.47 -7.43
N TRP A 44 7.33 6.17 -7.59
CA TRP A 44 6.60 5.37 -6.60
C TRP A 44 7.34 5.32 -5.26
N ILE A 45 8.66 5.12 -5.27
CA ILE A 45 9.47 5.12 -4.04
C ILE A 45 9.39 6.50 -3.36
N PHE A 46 9.49 7.58 -4.12
CA PHE A 46 9.37 8.95 -3.60
C PHE A 46 7.98 9.20 -2.98
N LEU A 47 6.91 8.89 -3.71
CA LEU A 47 5.54 9.09 -3.23
C LEU A 47 5.23 8.25 -1.98
N LEU A 48 5.71 7.01 -1.95
CA LEU A 48 5.50 6.10 -0.83
C LEU A 48 6.32 6.54 0.39
N SER A 49 7.55 7.05 0.18
CA SER A 49 8.37 7.69 1.23
C SER A 49 7.66 8.90 1.85
N ASP A 50 7.15 9.82 1.04
CA ASP A 50 6.45 11.02 1.53
C ASP A 50 5.16 10.64 2.28
N THR A 51 4.42 9.64 1.78
CA THR A 51 3.22 9.12 2.45
C THR A 51 3.57 8.46 3.79
N PHE A 52 4.66 7.71 3.85
CA PHE A 52 5.15 7.07 5.08
C PHE A 52 5.53 8.11 6.12
N ILE A 53 6.36 9.09 5.76
CA ILE A 53 6.79 10.17 6.68
C ILE A 53 5.56 10.96 7.17
N PHE A 54 4.64 11.29 6.26
CA PHE A 54 3.40 11.98 6.61
C PHE A 54 2.56 11.16 7.60
N SER A 55 2.42 9.85 7.38
CA SER A 55 1.70 8.97 8.30
C SER A 55 2.33 8.91 9.69
N CYS A 56 3.66 8.87 9.78
CA CYS A 56 4.38 8.95 11.06
C CYS A 56 4.07 10.25 11.80
N PHE A 57 4.02 11.38 11.07
CA PHE A 57 3.61 12.65 11.66
C PHE A 57 2.17 12.63 12.16
N LEU A 58 1.23 12.11 11.37
CA LEU A 58 -0.17 11.99 11.80
C LEU A 58 -0.33 11.11 13.04
N LEU A 59 0.36 9.97 13.08
CA LEU A 59 0.35 9.07 14.23
C LEU A 59 0.94 9.77 15.46
N SER A 60 2.09 10.44 15.32
CA SER A 60 2.71 11.17 16.43
C SER A 60 1.80 12.31 16.94
N TYR A 61 1.16 13.06 16.05
CA TYR A 61 0.18 14.10 16.40
C TYR A 61 -1.02 13.51 17.14
N MET A 62 -1.56 12.40 16.63
CA MET A 62 -2.68 11.72 17.26
C MET A 62 -2.32 11.19 18.65
N THR A 63 -1.13 10.62 18.81
CA THR A 63 -0.62 10.17 20.12
C THR A 63 -0.50 11.33 21.10
N VAL A 64 0.05 12.47 20.69
CA VAL A 64 0.15 13.67 21.53
C VAL A 64 -1.23 14.24 21.86
N ARG A 65 -2.15 14.26 20.90
CA ARG A 65 -3.53 14.71 21.11
C ARG A 65 -4.29 13.82 22.07
N MET A 66 -4.08 12.52 21.99
CA MET A 66 -4.71 11.56 22.89
C MET A 66 -4.10 11.59 24.29
N SER A 67 -2.82 11.95 24.42
CA SER A 67 -2.17 12.08 25.73
C SER A 67 -2.39 13.45 26.40
N THR A 68 -2.71 14.49 25.63
CA THR A 68 -3.03 15.81 26.18
C THR A 68 -4.49 15.89 26.61
N THR A 69 -4.73 16.15 27.90
CA THR A 69 -6.07 16.37 28.45
C THR A 69 -6.52 17.83 28.33
N VAL A 70 -5.64 18.71 27.84
CA VAL A 70 -5.93 20.13 27.66
C VAL A 70 -6.88 20.29 26.46
N PRO A 71 -8.07 20.90 26.65
CA PRO A 71 -8.99 21.14 25.56
C PRO A 71 -8.32 22.01 24.48
N TRP A 72 -8.69 21.78 23.22
CA TRP A 72 -8.22 22.62 22.14
C TRP A 72 -8.66 24.07 22.39
N PRO A 73 -7.79 25.07 22.17
CA PRO A 73 -8.14 26.47 22.39
C PRO A 73 -9.35 26.87 21.55
N ASN A 74 -10.18 27.75 22.10
CA ASN A 74 -11.39 28.22 21.43
C ASN A 74 -11.01 28.91 20.11
N PRO A 75 -11.49 28.43 18.94
CA PRO A 75 -11.16 28.99 17.65
C PRO A 75 -11.41 30.50 17.55
N SER A 76 -12.39 31.01 18.29
CA SER A 76 -12.71 32.44 18.32
C SER A 76 -11.59 33.30 18.89
N GLU A 77 -10.81 32.79 19.84
CA GLU A 77 -9.63 33.48 20.39
C GLU A 77 -8.39 33.32 19.48
N VAL A 78 -8.21 32.14 18.87
CA VAL A 78 -7.04 31.83 18.04
C VAL A 78 -7.08 32.55 16.68
N PHE A 79 -8.27 32.75 16.13
CA PHE A 79 -8.47 33.42 14.85
C PHE A 79 -8.98 34.87 14.96
N ALA A 80 -9.00 35.43 16.19
CA ALA A 80 -9.46 36.80 16.46
C ALA A 80 -10.81 37.13 15.78
N LEU A 81 -11.79 36.25 15.91
CA LEU A 81 -13.13 36.39 15.30
C LEU A 81 -14.03 37.41 16.03
N THR A 82 -13.44 38.41 16.68
CA THR A 82 -14.19 39.53 17.24
C THR A 82 -14.51 40.51 16.11
N ILE A 83 -15.64 40.30 15.44
CA ILE A 83 -16.29 41.33 14.64
C ILE A 83 -16.91 42.34 15.61
N GLY A 84 -16.33 43.53 15.66
CA GLY A 84 -16.88 44.72 16.32
C GLY A 84 -17.74 45.53 15.36
#